data_AF-A0A951PJW0-F1
#
_entry.id   AF-A0A951PJW0-F1
#
_cell.length_a   1.000
_cell.length_b   1.000
_cell.length_c   1.000
_cell.angle_alpha   90.00
_cell.angle_beta   90.00
_cell.angle_gamma   90.00
#
_symmetry.space_group_name_H-M   'P 1'
#
loop_
_entity.id
_entity.type
_entity.pdbx_description
1 polymer ?
#
loop_
_entity_poly.entity_id
_entity_poly.type
_entity_poly.pdbx_seq_one_letter_code
_entity_poly.pdbx_strand_id
1 'polypeptide(L)' 'MTQRLKRWESPRRQGRNDKGKGGSARQRQLKKQTQMLRKKLKESQPEDNQKNKGEETSILSPYFFAFIV' A
#
# COMPACT_ATOMS: atom_id res chain seq x y z
N MET A 1 -33.50 -14.34 14.09
CA MET A 1 -34.06 -13.05 13.65
C MET A 1 -32.99 -12.28 12.89
N THR A 2 -33.15 -12.09 11.58
CA THR A 2 -32.21 -11.32 10.75
C THR A 2 -32.63 -9.86 10.72
N GLN A 3 -31.93 -8.98 11.44
CA GLN A 3 -32.13 -7.53 11.35
C GLN A 3 -31.65 -7.04 9.97
N ARG A 4 -32.57 -6.58 9.13
CA ARG A 4 -32.25 -5.88 7.87
C ARG A 4 -32.01 -4.40 8.20
N LEU A 5 -30.81 -3.88 7.91
CA LEU A 5 -30.49 -2.45 8.09
C LEU A 5 -31.38 -1.57 7.20
N LYS A 6 -31.75 -0.38 7.68
CA LYS A 6 -32.56 0.57 6.89
C LYS A 6 -31.81 0.99 5.62
N ARG A 7 -32.53 1.37 4.56
CA ARG A 7 -31.94 1.68 3.23
C ARG A 7 -30.90 2.82 3.25
N TRP A 8 -31.07 3.77 4.16
CA TRP A 8 -30.16 4.89 4.44
C TRP A 8 -29.07 4.56 5.48
N GLU A 9 -29.13 3.34 6.01
CA GLU A 9 -28.29 2.77 7.06
C GLU A 9 -27.45 1.60 6.50
N SER A 10 -27.59 1.27 5.20
CA SER A 10 -26.64 0.42 4.48
C SER A 10 -25.23 0.94 4.79
N PRO A 11 -24.28 0.08 5.23
CA PRO A 11 -22.91 0.49 5.45
C PRO A 11 -22.45 1.25 4.22
N ARG A 12 -22.28 2.57 4.35
CA ARG A 12 -21.87 3.43 3.25
C ARG A 12 -20.59 2.79 2.73
N ARG A 13 -20.59 2.27 1.49
CA ARG A 13 -19.43 1.56 0.93
C ARG A 13 -18.17 2.35 1.30
N GLN A 14 -17.23 1.71 1.99
CA GLN A 14 -15.96 2.34 2.29
C GLN A 14 -15.33 2.76 0.94
N GLY A 15 -14.89 4.01 0.84
CA GLY A 15 -14.26 4.54 -0.38
C GLY A 15 -14.99 5.66 -1.13
N ARG A 16 -16.15 6.14 -0.65
CA ARG A 16 -16.82 7.33 -1.26
C ARG A 16 -15.97 8.61 -1.19
N ASN A 17 -15.02 8.69 -0.25
CA ASN A 17 -14.23 9.90 0.00
C ASN A 17 -12.78 9.82 -0.53
N ASP A 18 -12.36 8.73 -1.18
CA ASP A 18 -10.96 8.53 -1.58
C ASP A 18 -10.52 9.50 -2.70
N LYS A 19 -11.48 9.90 -3.55
CA LYS A 19 -11.26 10.84 -4.66
C LYS A 19 -11.45 12.32 -4.29
N GLY A 20 -11.84 12.60 -3.04
CA GLY A 20 -12.05 13.97 -2.54
C GLY A 20 -10.83 14.53 -1.81
N LYS A 21 -10.87 15.83 -1.47
CA LYS A 21 -9.81 16.50 -0.70
C LYS A 21 -9.52 15.80 0.63
N GLY A 22 -10.57 15.30 1.30
CA GLY A 22 -10.49 14.56 2.56
C GLY A 22 -9.78 13.21 2.43
N GLY A 23 -10.12 12.40 1.41
CA GLY A 23 -9.43 11.12 1.17
C GLY A 23 -8.00 11.31 0.70
N SER A 24 -7.74 12.28 -0.17
CA SER A 24 -6.38 12.63 -0.59
C SER A 24 -5.50 13.04 0.59
N ALA A 25 -6.02 13.85 1.51
CA ALA A 25 -5.30 14.23 2.72
C ALA A 25 -5.02 13.01 3.63
N ARG A 26 -6.00 12.12 3.80
CA ARG A 26 -5.86 10.89 4.58
C ARG A 26 -4.83 9.93 3.94
N GLN A 27 -4.84 9.76 2.62
CA GLN A 27 -3.84 8.97 1.91
C GLN A 27 -2.42 9.53 2.10
N ARG A 28 -2.26 10.86 2.07
CA ARG A 28 -0.97 11.52 2.36
C ARG A 28 -0.50 11.25 3.79
N GLN A 29 -1.40 11.30 4.77
CA GLN A 29 -1.07 10.97 6.17
C GLN A 29 -0.61 9.52 6.31
N LEU A 30 -1.33 8.57 5.71
CA LEU A 30 -0.94 7.15 5.72
C LEU A 30 0.41 6.91 5.03
N LYS A 31 0.65 7.57 3.89
CA LYS A 31 1.96 7.51 3.21
C LYS A 31 3.09 8.02 4.09
N LYS A 32 2.87 9.11 4.84
CA LYS A 32 3.86 9.66 5.78
C LYS A 32 4.12 8.69 6.93
N GLN A 33 3.08 8.11 7.51
CA GLN A 33 3.21 7.12 8.60
C GLN A 33 4.00 5.89 8.16
N THR A 34 3.66 5.32 7.00
CA THR A 34 4.36 4.15 6.45
C THR A 34 5.82 4.45 6.10
N GLN A 35 6.13 5.63 5.55
CA GLN A 35 7.51 6.03 5.30
C GLN A 35 8.33 6.17 6.59
N MET A 36 7.75 6.77 7.64
CA MET A 36 8.39 6.88 8.95
C MET A 36 8.64 5.50 9.57
N LEU A 37 7.67 4.58 9.45
CA LEU A 37 7.83 3.21 9.90
C LEU A 37 8.98 2.50 9.17
N ARG A 38 9.05 2.63 7.84
CA ARG A 38 10.15 2.07 7.04
C ARG A 38 11.52 2.58 7.47
N LYS A 39 11.64 3.88 7.76
CA LYS A 39 12.89 4.47 8.27
C LYS A 39 13.28 3.87 9.62
N LYS A 40 12.35 3.83 10.57
CA LYS A 40 12.60 3.23 11.90
C LYS A 40 13.02 1.77 11.81
N LEU A 41 12.35 0.99 10.95
CA LEU A 41 12.69 -0.40 10.73
C LEU A 41 14.08 -0.54 10.09
N LYS A 42 14.42 0.31 9.10
CA LYS A 42 15.75 0.31 8.48
C LYS A 42 16.85 0.72 9.47
N GLU A 43 16.62 1.76 10.26
CA GLU A 43 17.55 2.23 11.31
C GLU A 43 17.78 1.16 12.40
N SER A 44 16.78 0.32 12.69
CA SER A 44 16.92 -0.79 13.63
C SER A 44 17.65 -2.02 13.05
N GLN A 45 17.94 -2.05 11.75
CA GLN A 45 18.73 -3.10 11.12
C GLN A 45 20.18 -2.60 10.96
N PRO A 46 21.21 -3.40 11.30
CA PRO A 46 22.58 -3.04 10.98
C PRO A 46 22.70 -2.85 9.46
N GLU A 47 23.23 -1.69 9.05
CA GLU A 47 23.38 -1.28 7.65
C GLU A 47 24.36 -2.21 6.92
N ASP A 48 23.84 -3.25 6.26
CA ASP A 48 24.54 -3.89 5.15
C ASP A 48 24.53 -2.91 3.96
N ASN A 49 25.52 -2.02 3.98
CA ASN A 49 25.81 -1.08 2.90
C ASN A 49 26.18 -1.82 1.62
N GLN A 50 25.19 -2.22 0.81
CA GLN A 50 25.39 -2.48 -0.61
C GLN A 50 24.75 -1.35 -1.43
N LYS A 51 25.52 -0.26 -1.57
CA LYS A 51 25.31 0.73 -2.62
C LYS A 51 25.70 0.10 -3.96
N ASN A 52 24.76 -0.53 -4.65
CA ASN A 52 24.86 -0.70 -6.09
C ASN A 52 23.83 0.22 -6.75
N LYS A 53 24.27 1.46 -7.02
CA LYS A 53 23.70 2.30 -8.06
C LYS A 53 24.15 1.68 -9.38
N GLY A 54 23.22 1.10 -10.14
CA GLY A 54 23.52 0.59 -11.46
C GLY A 54 22.35 -0.16 -12.05
N GLU A 55 21.70 0.48 -13.01
CA GLU A 55 21.19 -0.16 -14.22
C GLU A 55 19.83 -0.87 -14.16
N GLU A 56 18.92 -0.26 -14.90
CA GLU A 56 17.67 -0.81 -15.39
C GLU A 56 17.92 -2.14 -16.12
N THR A 57 17.69 -3.29 -15.49
CA THR A 57 17.36 -4.53 -16.22
C THR A 57 16.52 -5.47 -15.36
N SER A 58 15.34 -5.83 -15.88
CA SER A 58 14.65 -7.11 -15.66
C SER A 58 14.52 -7.65 -14.22
N ILE A 59 13.50 -7.22 -13.48
CA ILE A 59 12.95 -8.00 -12.34
C ILE A 59 11.63 -8.71 -12.73
N LEU A 60 11.44 -8.98 -14.03
CA LEU A 60 10.58 -10.08 -14.44
C LEU A 60 11.43 -11.34 -14.28
N SER A 61 11.34 -11.95 -13.09
CA SER A 61 11.93 -13.27 -12.84
C SER A 61 11.48 -14.23 -13.95
N PRO A 62 12.38 -14.97 -14.60
CA PRO A 62 12.06 -15.81 -15.76
C PRO A 62 11.03 -16.91 -15.45
N TYR A 63 10.78 -17.18 -14.16
CA TYR A 63 9.76 -18.12 -13.70
C TYR A 63 8.32 -17.57 -13.72
N PHE A 64 8.11 -16.25 -13.86
CA PHE A 64 6.75 -15.68 -13.84
C PHE A 64 5.90 -16.11 -15.05
N PHE A 65 6.51 -16.46 -16.18
CA PHE A 65 5.81 -16.91 -17.39
C PHE A 65 5.73 -18.44 -17.53
N ALA A 66 6.35 -19.21 -16.63
CA ALA A 66 6.45 -20.67 -16.75
C ALA A 66 5.14 -21.44 -16.48
N PHE A 67 4.06 -20.75 -16.09
CA PHE A 67 2.77 -21.35 -15.75
C PHE A 67 1.60 -20.84 -16.61
N ILE A 68 1.88 -20.13 -17.71
CA ILE A 68 0.85 -19.76 -18.70
C ILE A 68 0.97 -20.72 -19.89
N VAL A 69 0.68 -22.00 -19.67
CA VAL A 69 0.29 -23.00 -20.68
C VAL A 69 -0.71 -23.95 -20.03
#